data_AF-A0A1H0HAT5-F1
#
_entry.id   AF-A0A1H0HAT5-F1
#
_cell.length_a   1.000
_cell.length_b   1.000
_cell.length_c   1.000
_cell.angle_alpha   90.00
_cell.angle_beta   90.00
_cell.angle_gamma   90.00
#
_symmetry.space_group_name_H-M   'P 1'
#
loop_
_entity.id
_entity.type
_entity.pdbx_description
1 polymer ?
#
loop_
_entity_poly.entity_id
_entity_poly.type
_entity_poly.pdbx_seq_one_letter_code
_entity_poly.pdbx_strand_id
1 'polypeptide(L)'
;MVADCDWTIEWLDSGRRPGNKRGIERRAAYQREKLMDPVRMQAYVSQSSAGSPANLSDWQRFQIEDALSRLSDWERECYVLAHGECFSFSEIAGMLGVSKGSVEVYVTRAQKKISEDLQNSLFLVG
;
A
#
# COMPACT_ATOMS: atom_id res chain seq x y z
N MET A 1 37.44 36.10 0.78
CA MET A 1 38.39 35.19 0.11
C MET A 1 38.92 34.14 1.08
N VAL A 2 39.59 34.50 2.18
CA VAL A 2 40.08 33.51 3.18
C VAL A 2 38.95 32.66 3.80
N ALA A 3 37.85 33.29 4.23
CA ALA A 3 36.70 32.58 4.79
C ALA A 3 36.04 31.58 3.82
N ASP A 4 36.20 31.78 2.51
CA ASP A 4 35.63 30.92 1.47
C ASP A 4 36.53 29.68 1.24
N CYS A 5 37.85 29.86 1.36
CA CYS A 5 38.81 28.77 1.35
C CYS A 5 38.68 27.90 2.61
N ASP A 6 38.56 28.50 3.80
CA ASP A 6 38.37 27.75 5.05
C ASP A 6 37.08 26.92 5.03
N TRP A 7 36.00 27.52 4.50
CA TRP A 7 34.74 26.81 4.29
C TRP A 7 34.91 25.61 3.34
N THR A 8 35.63 25.79 2.24
CA THR A 8 35.88 24.71 1.27
C THR A 8 36.74 23.60 1.87
N ILE A 9 37.76 23.94 2.66
CA ILE A 9 38.65 22.98 3.34
C ILE A 9 37.86 22.16 4.36
N GLU A 10 37.06 22.80 5.22
CA GLU A 10 36.22 22.11 6.20
C GLU A 10 35.22 21.15 5.51
N TRP A 11 34.71 21.53 4.34
CA TRP A 11 33.79 20.66 3.59
C TRP A 11 34.52 19.44 3.01
N LEU A 12 35.69 19.63 2.41
CA LEU A 12 36.47 18.55 1.81
C LEU A 12 36.99 17.56 2.86
N ASP A 13 37.38 18.05 4.03
CA ASP A 13 37.91 17.22 5.12
C ASP A 13 36.81 16.45 5.87
N SER A 14 35.68 17.12 6.17
CA SER A 14 34.58 16.49 6.91
C SER A 14 33.60 15.71 6.02
N GLY A 15 33.61 15.95 4.70
CA GLY A 15 32.61 15.46 3.75
C GLY A 15 31.19 15.99 4.02
N ARG A 16 31.04 16.99 4.89
CA ARG A 16 29.76 17.54 5.36
C ARG A 16 29.75 19.05 5.20
N ARG A 17 28.56 19.64 5.02
CA ARG A 17 28.43 21.09 4.89
C ARG A 17 28.95 21.79 6.17
N PRO A 18 29.96 22.67 6.06
CA PRO A 18 30.52 23.42 7.19
C PRO A 18 29.45 24.23 7.93
N GLY A 19 29.58 24.32 9.25
CA GLY A 19 28.65 25.06 10.12
C GLY A 19 27.38 24.29 10.55
N ASN A 20 27.15 23.09 10.03
CA ASN A 20 26.01 22.27 10.45
C ASN A 20 26.43 21.22 11.49
N LYS A 21 26.07 21.41 12.77
CA LYS A 21 26.46 20.49 13.88
C LYS A 21 25.97 19.04 13.73
N ARG A 22 24.98 18.78 12.88
CA ARG A 22 24.37 17.46 12.66
C ARG A 22 24.32 17.17 11.17
N GLY A 23 24.84 16.02 10.75
CA GLY A 23 24.89 15.65 9.35
C GLY A 23 23.55 15.16 8.80
N ILE A 24 23.51 14.93 7.48
CA ILE A 24 22.31 14.53 6.74
C ILE A 24 21.82 13.12 7.13
N GLU A 25 22.72 12.27 7.62
CA GLU A 25 22.44 10.90 8.09
C GLU A 25 21.36 10.89 9.18
N ARG A 26 21.36 11.88 10.07
CA ARG A 26 20.37 11.98 11.15
C ARG A 26 18.97 12.35 10.64
N ARG A 27 18.90 12.97 9.46
CA ARG A 27 17.64 13.27 8.77
C ARG A 27 17.08 12.03 8.08
N ALA A 28 17.95 11.17 7.52
CA ALA A 28 17.52 9.97 6.81
C ALA A 28 16.78 8.98 7.73
N ALA A 29 17.33 8.69 8.91
CA ALA A 29 16.75 7.71 9.84
C ALA A 29 15.33 8.05 10.33
N TYR A 30 15.02 9.34 10.54
CA TYR A 30 13.70 9.73 11.08
C TYR A 30 12.72 10.28 10.04
N GLN A 31 13.20 10.73 8.88
CA GLN A 31 12.34 11.34 7.85
C GLN A 31 12.16 10.48 6.60
N ARG A 32 13.10 9.56 6.29
CA ARG A 32 13.01 8.70 5.11
C ARG A 32 12.61 7.27 5.44
N GLU A 33 13.04 6.75 6.58
CA GLU A 33 12.72 5.38 6.99
C GLU A 33 11.29 5.33 7.54
N LYS A 34 10.40 4.65 6.82
CA LYS A 34 9.09 4.24 7.33
C LYS A 34 9.20 2.79 7.75
N LEU A 35 8.74 2.48 8.96
CA LEU A 35 8.60 1.10 9.41
C LEU A 35 7.62 0.40 8.46
N MET A 36 8.12 -0.59 7.71
CA MET A 36 7.33 -1.38 6.78
C MET A 36 7.83 -2.82 6.78
N ASP A 37 6.91 -3.75 6.58
CA ASP A 37 7.23 -5.17 6.49
C ASP A 37 8.15 -5.43 5.27
N PRO A 38 9.36 -5.97 5.46
CA PRO A 38 10.29 -6.25 4.37
C PRO A 38 9.68 -7.09 3.23
N VAL A 39 8.75 -7.99 3.55
CA VAL A 39 8.06 -8.84 2.59
C VAL A 39 7.15 -8.00 1.69
N ARG A 40 6.38 -7.07 2.28
CA ARG A 40 5.58 -6.11 1.51
C ARG A 40 6.46 -5.19 0.67
N MET A 41 7.63 -4.80 1.17
CA MET A 41 8.57 -3.94 0.43
C MET A 41 9.10 -4.61 -0.82
N GLN A 42 9.44 -5.89 -0.72
CA GLN A 42 9.94 -6.67 -1.84
C GLN A 42 8.90 -6.79 -2.97
N ALA A 43 7.60 -6.82 -2.64
CA ALA A 43 6.52 -6.87 -3.63
C ALA A 43 6.44 -5.61 -4.50
N TYR A 44 6.83 -4.45 -3.96
CA TYR A 44 6.83 -3.19 -4.72
C TYR A 44 8.06 -3.05 -5.65
N VAL A 45 9.18 -3.68 -5.31
CA VAL A 45 10.44 -3.59 -6.09
C VAL A 45 10.47 -4.60 -7.23
N SER A 46 9.94 -5.80 -6.99
CA SER A 46 9.77 -6.82 -8.02
C SER A 46 8.36 -7.37 -7.96
N GLN A 47 7.64 -7.34 -9.09
CA GLN A 47 6.36 -8.05 -9.24
C GLN A 47 6.51 -9.58 -9.15
N SER A 48 7.74 -10.08 -8.99
CA SER A 48 8.03 -11.47 -8.66
C SER A 48 7.67 -11.73 -7.20
N SER A 49 7.02 -12.87 -6.96
CA SER A 49 6.55 -13.39 -5.69
C SER A 49 7.47 -12.98 -4.52
N ALA A 50 7.11 -11.92 -3.81
CA ALA A 50 7.84 -11.43 -2.67
C ALA A 50 7.62 -12.37 -1.47
N GLY A 51 8.12 -13.61 -1.57
CA GLY A 51 8.02 -14.65 -0.54
C GLY A 51 6.61 -15.15 -0.22
N SER A 52 5.55 -14.62 -0.86
CA SER A 52 4.18 -15.09 -0.63
C SER A 52 3.98 -16.49 -1.22
N PRO A 53 3.48 -17.47 -0.43
CA PRO A 53 3.16 -18.81 -0.93
C PRO A 53 1.94 -18.83 -1.89
N ALA A 54 1.19 -17.72 -1.97
CA ALA A 54 0.04 -17.60 -2.85
C ALA A 54 0.46 -17.17 -4.27
N ASN A 55 0.99 -18.12 -5.04
CA ASN A 55 1.21 -17.93 -6.48
C ASN A 55 -0.14 -18.00 -7.20
N LEU A 56 -0.85 -16.87 -7.30
CA LEU A 56 -1.99 -16.76 -8.20
C LEU A 56 -1.51 -16.83 -9.65
N SER A 57 -2.16 -17.66 -10.46
CA SER A 57 -1.94 -17.63 -11.91
C SER A 57 -2.46 -16.32 -12.50
N ASP A 58 -1.96 -15.94 -13.67
CA ASP A 58 -2.47 -14.74 -14.36
C ASP A 58 -3.97 -14.85 -14.68
N TRP A 59 -4.47 -16.08 -14.89
CA TRP A 59 -5.90 -16.34 -15.02
C TRP A 59 -6.67 -16.06 -13.73
N GLN A 60 -6.17 -16.52 -12.58
CA GLN A 60 -6.82 -16.25 -11.29
C GLN A 60 -6.81 -14.76 -10.94
N ARG A 61 -5.72 -14.05 -11.28
CA ARG A 61 -5.66 -12.58 -11.15
C ARG A 61 -6.71 -11.91 -12.02
N PHE A 62 -6.85 -12.36 -13.27
CA PHE A 62 -7.88 -11.86 -14.17
C PHE A 62 -9.29 -12.11 -13.61
N GLN A 63 -9.57 -13.29 -13.07
CA GLN A 63 -10.85 -13.60 -12.42
C GLN A 63 -11.15 -12.65 -11.25
N ILE A 64 -10.16 -12.38 -10.39
CA ILE A 64 -10.34 -11.44 -9.28
C ILE A 64 -10.62 -10.02 -9.80
N GLU A 65 -9.86 -9.56 -10.79
CA GLU A 65 -10.04 -8.21 -11.34
C GLU A 65 -11.41 -8.06 -12.03
N ASP A 66 -11.83 -9.07 -12.78
CA ASP A 66 -13.14 -9.13 -13.44
C ASP A 66 -14.26 -9.06 -12.40
N ALA A 67 -14.21 -9.88 -11.35
CA ALA A 67 -15.19 -9.87 -10.26
C ALA A 67 -15.26 -8.52 -9.53
N LEU A 68 -14.11 -7.87 -9.31
CA LEU A 68 -14.07 -6.57 -8.65
C LEU A 68 -14.50 -5.42 -9.57
N SER A 69 -14.47 -5.57 -10.90
CA SER A 69 -14.78 -4.51 -11.87
C SER A 69 -16.25 -4.09 -11.87
N ARG A 70 -17.15 -4.98 -11.46
CA ARG A 70 -18.60 -4.71 -11.34
C ARG A 70 -18.97 -3.85 -10.13
N LEU A 71 -18.12 -3.82 -9.11
CA LEU A 71 -18.36 -3.08 -7.88
C LEU A 71 -18.22 -1.58 -8.13
N SER A 72 -19.00 -0.76 -7.41
CA SER A 72 -18.72 0.68 -7.37
C SER A 72 -17.43 0.95 -6.60
N ASP A 73 -16.80 2.10 -6.82
CA ASP A 73 -15.53 2.46 -6.18
C ASP A 73 -15.58 2.29 -4.65
N TRP A 74 -16.66 2.74 -4.02
CA TRP A 74 -16.87 2.61 -2.57
C TRP A 74 -17.09 1.16 -2.11
N GLU A 75 -17.81 0.37 -2.89
CA GLU A 75 -18.03 -1.05 -2.60
C GLU A 75 -16.73 -1.84 -2.74
N ARG A 76 -15.97 -1.59 -3.82
CA ARG A 76 -14.65 -2.20 -4.06
C ARG A 76 -13.69 -1.86 -2.93
N GLU A 77 -13.58 -0.59 -2.58
CA GLU A 77 -12.66 -0.12 -1.52
C GLU A 77 -12.99 -0.76 -0.16
N CYS A 78 -14.25 -0.71 0.25
CA CYS A 78 -14.68 -1.32 1.51
C CYS A 78 -14.46 -2.85 1.53
N TYR A 79 -14.71 -3.51 0.39
CA TYR A 79 -14.55 -4.96 0.26
C TYR A 79 -13.08 -5.39 0.32
N VAL A 80 -12.20 -4.69 -0.39
CA VAL A 80 -10.75 -4.96 -0.39
C VAL A 80 -10.15 -4.72 1.00
N LEU A 81 -10.54 -3.64 1.68
CA LEU A 81 -10.06 -3.38 3.04
C LEU A 81 -10.55 -4.43 4.05
N ALA A 82 -11.79 -4.90 3.92
CA ALA A 82 -12.36 -5.90 4.82
C ALA A 82 -11.82 -7.32 4.57
N HIS A 83 -11.74 -7.76 3.31
CA HIS A 83 -11.42 -9.14 2.97
C HIS A 83 -9.99 -9.35 2.44
N GLY A 84 -9.38 -8.32 1.84
CA GLY A 84 -8.00 -8.37 1.37
C GLY A 84 -7.00 -8.05 2.48
N GLU A 85 -7.21 -6.94 3.17
CA GLU A 85 -6.32 -6.48 4.26
C GLU A 85 -6.81 -6.87 5.68
N CYS A 86 -7.99 -7.49 5.79
CA CYS A 86 -8.55 -8.00 7.05
C CYS A 86 -8.79 -6.94 8.14
N PHE A 87 -9.11 -5.70 7.76
CA PHE A 87 -9.46 -4.66 8.73
C PHE A 87 -10.89 -4.83 9.28
N SER A 88 -11.10 -4.39 10.52
CA SER A 88 -12.43 -4.34 11.10
C SER A 88 -13.27 -3.22 10.47
N PHE A 89 -14.60 -3.36 10.44
CA PHE A 89 -15.49 -2.32 9.90
C PHE A 89 -15.36 -0.97 10.62
N SER A 90 -14.99 -0.97 11.90
CA SER A 90 -14.69 0.24 12.66
C SER A 90 -13.42 0.94 12.19
N GLU A 91 -12.37 0.19 11.88
CA GLU A 91 -11.12 0.75 11.36
C GLU A 91 -11.32 1.30 9.95
N ILE A 92 -12.05 0.57 9.11
CA ILE A 92 -12.40 0.99 7.74
C ILE A 92 -13.22 2.29 7.78
N ALA A 93 -14.21 2.35 8.66
CA ALA A 93 -15.00 3.56 8.90
C ALA A 93 -14.11 4.74 9.29
N GLY A 94 -13.12 4.52 10.18
CA GLY A 94 -12.14 5.52 10.57
C GLY A 94 -11.21 5.96 9.43
N MET A 95 -10.78 5.02 8.58
CA MET A 95 -9.91 5.31 7.42
C MET A 95 -10.63 6.09 6.33
N LEU A 96 -11.88 5.72 6.03
CA LEU A 96 -12.68 6.32 4.96
C LEU A 96 -13.51 7.54 5.42
N GLY A 97 -13.58 7.80 6.72
CA GLY A 97 -14.37 8.91 7.27
C GLY A 97 -15.88 8.72 7.17
N VAL A 98 -16.35 7.46 7.10
CA VAL A 98 -17.77 7.10 6.97
C VAL A 98 -18.27 6.40 8.23
N SER A 99 -19.59 6.22 8.36
CA SER A 99 -20.15 5.46 9.49
C SER A 99 -19.89 3.96 9.33
N LYS A 100 -19.77 3.22 10.44
CA LYS A 100 -19.65 1.75 10.44
C LYS A 100 -20.80 1.09 9.67
N GLY A 101 -22.03 1.59 9.83
CA GLY A 101 -23.20 1.07 9.11
C GLY A 101 -23.11 1.27 7.60
N SER A 102 -22.50 2.38 7.14
CA SER A 102 -22.24 2.60 5.72
C SER A 102 -21.27 1.55 5.17
N VAL A 103 -20.16 1.27 5.88
CA VAL A 103 -19.20 0.22 5.50
C VAL A 103 -19.89 -1.14 5.40
N GLU A 104 -20.69 -1.51 6.40
CA GLU A 104 -21.43 -2.78 6.41
C GLU A 104 -22.38 -2.90 5.20
N VAL A 105 -23.10 -1.83 4.86
CA VAL A 105 -23.96 -1.80 3.67
C VAL A 105 -23.14 -1.94 2.37
N TYR A 106 -21.99 -1.29 2.26
CA TYR A 106 -21.14 -1.41 1.06
C TYR A 106 -20.55 -2.82 0.92
N VAL A 107 -20.04 -3.40 2.00
CA VAL A 107 -19.49 -4.77 2.00
C VAL A 107 -20.58 -5.81 1.68
N THR A 108 -21.75 -5.71 2.29
CA THR A 108 -22.86 -6.65 2.02
C THR A 108 -23.37 -6.55 0.58
N ARG A 109 -23.47 -5.34 0.01
CA ARG A 109 -23.81 -5.15 -1.41
C ARG A 109 -22.75 -5.74 -2.33
N ALA A 110 -21.47 -5.51 -2.02
CA ALA A 110 -20.36 -6.07 -2.76
C ALA A 110 -20.40 -7.60 -2.76
N GLN A 111 -20.54 -8.21 -1.58
CA GLN A 111 -20.66 -9.65 -1.41
C GLN A 111 -21.81 -10.22 -2.25
N LYS A 112 -22.98 -9.55 -2.25
CA LYS A 112 -24.13 -9.97 -3.05
C LYS A 112 -23.81 -9.97 -4.55
N LYS A 113 -23.23 -8.89 -5.08
CA LYS A 113 -22.87 -8.78 -6.50
C LYS A 113 -21.86 -9.85 -6.92
N ILE A 114 -20.82 -10.06 -6.12
CA ILE A 114 -19.82 -11.10 -6.40
C ILE A 114 -20.45 -12.50 -6.35
N SER A 115 -21.36 -12.76 -5.40
CA SER A 115 -22.04 -14.05 -5.31
C SER A 115 -22.97 -14.32 -6.51
N GLU A 116 -23.59 -13.27 -7.05
CA GLU A 116 -24.38 -13.35 -8.29
C GLU A 116 -23.46 -13.62 -9.50
N ASP A 117 -22.31 -12.96 -9.57
CA ASP A 117 -21.34 -13.15 -10.64
C ASP A 117 -20.72 -14.55 -10.62
N LEU A 118 -20.44 -15.12 -9.44
CA LEU A 118 -19.95 -16.50 -9.33
C LEU A 118 -20.93 -17.51 -9.91
N GLN A 119 -22.23 -17.20 -9.93
CA GLN A 119 -23.26 -18.09 -10.48
C GLN A 119 -23.53 -17.85 -11.98
N ASN A 120 -23.27 -16.63 -12.47
CA ASN A 120 -23.70 -16.21 -13.82
C ASN A 120 -22.54 -15.88 -14.78
N SER A 121 -21.35 -15.55 -14.28
CA SER A 121 -20.23 -15.12 -15.11
C SER A 121 -19.46 -16.32 -15.66
N LEU A 122 -19.32 -16.34 -16.98
CA LEU A 122 -18.63 -17.38 -17.74
C LEU A 122 -17.15 -17.56 -17.34
N PHE A 123 -16.52 -16.51 -16.81
CA PHE A 123 -15.11 -16.51 -16.42
C PHE A 123 -14.86 -16.88 -14.96
N LEU A 124 -15.89 -16.84 -14.12
CA LEU A 124 -15.79 -17.08 -12.67
C LEU A 124 -16.32 -18.45 -12.25
N VAL A 125 -17.05 -19.13 -13.14
CA VAL A 125 -17.45 -20.53 -12.97
C VAL A 125 -16.23 -21.42 -13.18
N GLY A 126 -15.89 -22.21 -12.16
CA GLY A 126 -14.89 -23.27 -12.21
C GLY A 126 -15.52 -24.62 -12.53
#